data_AF-A0A3S1X6J6-F1
#
_entry.id   AF-A0A3S1X6J6-F1
#
_cell.length_a   1.000
_cell.length_b   1.000
_cell.length_c   1.000
_cell.angle_alpha   90.00
_cell.angle_beta   90.00
_cell.angle_gamma   90.00
#
_symmetry.space_group_name_H-M   'P 1'
#
loop_
_entity.id
_entity.type
_entity.pdbx_description
1 polymer ?
#
loop_
_entity_poly.entity_id
_entity_poly.type
_entity_poly.pdbx_seq_one_letter_code
_entity_poly.pdbx_strand_id
1 'polypeptide(L)' 'ELAGVLAKHDDVDGLWVFADAETCAKAEAESIGNLKRVWSGNGRGIDWASDQAAGDAFLRRAVEVKNVWVPYGD' A
#
# COMPACT_ATOMS: atom_id res chain seq x y z
N GLU A 1 2.66 14.49 9.88
CA GLU A 1 4.13 14.51 9.87
C GLU A 1 4.71 13.16 9.47
N LEU A 2 4.42 12.07 10.21
CA LEU A 2 4.93 10.72 9.91
C LEU A 2 4.60 10.18 8.51
N ALA A 3 3.37 10.41 8.02
CA ALA A 3 2.96 9.94 6.70
C ALA A 3 3.87 10.46 5.57
N GLY A 4 4.35 11.71 5.67
CA GLY A 4 5.26 12.28 4.68
C GLY A 4 6.69 11.74 4.79
N VAL A 5 7.15 11.41 6.01
CA VAL A 5 8.46 10.79 6.22
C VAL A 5 8.48 9.39 5.61
N LEU A 6 7.45 8.56 5.86
CA LEU A 6 7.34 7.23 5.29
C LEU A 6 7.13 7.26 3.76
N ALA A 7 6.35 8.23 3.26
CA ALA A 7 6.18 8.42 1.82
C ALA A 7 7.49 8.72 1.09
N LYS A 8 8.42 9.46 1.72
CA LYS A 8 9.74 9.77 1.13
C LYS A 8 10.79 8.70 1.37
N HIS A 9 10.50 7.66 2.15
CA HIS A 9 11.50 6.66 2.51
C HIS A 9 11.74 5.70 1.34
N ASP A 10 12.98 5.60 0.86
CA ASP A 10 13.29 4.77 -0.32
C ASP A 10 13.28 3.27 -0.02
N ASP A 11 13.58 2.88 1.22
CA ASP A 11 13.61 1.48 1.66
C ASP A 11 12.23 0.93 2.11
N VAL A 12 11.16 1.66 1.79
CA VAL A 12 9.78 1.22 2.04
C VAL A 12 9.16 0.82 0.72
N ASP A 13 8.85 -0.47 0.55
CA ASP A 13 8.29 -1.02 -0.69
C ASP A 13 6.78 -0.72 -0.86
N GLY A 14 6.08 -0.52 0.25
CA GLY A 14 4.64 -0.27 0.26
C GLY A 14 4.19 0.55 1.46
N LEU A 15 3.24 1.46 1.23
CA LEU A 15 2.70 2.36 2.24
C LEU A 15 1.17 2.28 2.26
N TRP A 16 0.59 2.00 3.42
CA TRP A 16 -0.86 2.06 3.64
C TRP A 16 -1.20 3.29 4.49
N VAL A 17 -2.09 4.16 3.99
CA VAL A 17 -2.45 5.42 4.62
C VAL A 17 -3.96 5.55 4.72
N PHE A 18 -4.49 5.39 5.93
CA PHE A 18 -5.88 5.65 6.24
C PHE A 18 -5.96 6.89 7.13
N ALA A 19 -6.06 8.05 6.49
CA ALA A 19 -6.09 9.36 7.13
C ALA A 19 -7.06 10.28 6.36
N ASP A 20 -7.08 11.56 6.73
CA ASP A 20 -7.80 12.59 5.99
C ASP A 20 -7.34 12.69 4.52
N ALA A 21 -8.15 13.34 3.69
CA ALA A 21 -7.91 13.40 2.25
C ALA A 21 -6.62 14.17 1.89
N GLU A 22 -6.24 15.18 2.68
CA GLU A 22 -5.01 15.96 2.45
C GLU A 22 -3.77 15.11 2.74
N THR A 23 -3.77 14.39 3.86
CA THR A 23 -2.69 13.46 4.21
C THR A 23 -2.56 12.33 3.19
N CYS A 24 -3.68 11.79 2.69
CA CYS A 24 -3.66 10.77 1.64
C CYS A 24 -3.05 11.31 0.33
N ALA A 25 -3.52 12.48 -0.14
CA ALA A 25 -3.01 13.10 -1.36
C ALA A 25 -1.51 13.43 -1.25
N LYS A 26 -1.07 13.90 -0.08
CA LYS A 26 0.35 14.17 0.18
C LYS A 26 1.18 12.89 0.17
N ALA A 27 0.71 11.82 0.80
CA ALA A 27 1.42 10.55 0.82
C ALA A 27 1.56 9.94 -0.57
N GLU A 28 0.54 10.06 -1.43
CA GLU A 28 0.60 9.63 -2.83
C GLU A 28 1.62 10.46 -3.63
N ALA A 29 1.58 11.80 -3.48
CA ALA A 29 2.49 12.70 -4.19
C ALA A 29 3.96 12.55 -3.74
N GLU A 30 4.21 12.30 -2.46
CA GLU A 30 5.57 12.16 -1.92
C GLU A 30 6.15 10.75 -2.16
N SER A 31 5.32 9.76 -2.48
CA SER A 31 5.75 8.37 -2.76
C SER A 31 6.33 8.16 -4.17
N ILE A 32 6.38 9.20 -5.01
CA ILE A 32 6.92 9.12 -6.37
C ILE A 32 8.42 8.82 -6.44
N GLY A 33 9.16 9.02 -5.34
CA GLY A 33 10.63 8.88 -5.31
C GLY A 33 11.13 7.49 -5.69
N ASN A 34 10.55 6.44 -5.08
CA ASN A 34 10.87 5.04 -5.38
C ASN A 34 9.70 4.29 -6.05
N LEU A 35 8.62 5.00 -6.41
CA LEU A 35 7.39 4.43 -6.98
C LEU A 35 6.79 3.30 -6.13
N LYS A 36 6.93 3.37 -4.80
CA LYS A 36 6.34 2.43 -3.85
C LYS A 36 4.83 2.30 -4.05
N ARG A 37 4.29 1.10 -3.76
CA ARG A 37 2.84 0.89 -3.79
C ARG A 37 2.17 1.66 -2.66
N VAL A 38 1.26 2.56 -3.00
CA VAL A 38 0.46 3.29 -2.00
C VAL A 38 -0.96 2.74 -1.99
N TRP A 39 -1.48 2.46 -0.79
CA TRP A 39 -2.89 2.22 -0.57
C TRP A 39 -3.46 3.28 0.36
N SER A 40 -4.25 4.20 -0.19
CA SER A 40 -4.89 5.26 0.57
C SER A 40 -6.37 4.95 0.84
N GLY A 41 -6.86 5.43 2.00
CA GLY A 41 -8.28 5.45 2.34
C GLY A 41 -9.03 6.65 1.72
N ASN A 42 -8.33 7.61 1.10
CA ASN A 42 -8.90 8.83 0.51
C ASN A 42 -9.84 9.60 1.45
N GLY A 43 -9.42 9.83 2.69
CA GLY A 43 -10.25 10.50 3.69
C GLY A 43 -11.26 9.59 4.40
N ARG A 44 -11.29 8.30 4.07
CA ARG A 44 -12.14 7.30 4.74
C ARG A 44 -11.28 6.43 5.67
N GLY A 45 -11.77 6.28 6.90
CA GLY A 45 -11.23 5.32 7.85
C GLY A 45 -11.65 3.89 7.50
N ILE A 46 -10.90 2.93 8.01
CA ILE A 46 -11.28 1.52 8.01
C ILE A 46 -11.63 1.11 9.45
N ASP A 47 -12.66 0.28 9.60
CA ASP A 47 -12.93 -0.37 10.88
C ASP A 47 -11.98 -1.56 11.04
N TRP A 48 -10.96 -1.37 11.88
CA TRP A 48 -9.93 -2.37 12.15
C TRP A 48 -10.45 -3.61 12.89
N ALA A 49 -11.61 -3.52 13.55
CA ALA A 49 -12.22 -4.66 14.24
C ALA A 49 -13.11 -5.49 13.31
N SER A 50 -13.36 -5.02 12.08
CA SER A 50 -14.20 -5.72 11.12
C SER A 50 -13.46 -6.88 10.45
N ASP A 51 -14.21 -7.92 10.07
CA ASP A 51 -13.68 -9.06 9.29
C ASP A 51 -13.07 -8.61 7.95
N GLN A 52 -13.51 -7.47 7.40
CA GLN A 52 -12.95 -6.89 6.19
C GLN A 52 -11.51 -6.40 6.38
N ALA A 53 -11.16 -5.93 7.57
CA ALA A 53 -9.81 -5.48 7.91
C ALA A 53 -8.84 -6.64 8.18
N ALA A 54 -9.35 -7.84 8.42
CA ALA A 54 -8.56 -9.07 8.59
C ALA A 54 -8.51 -9.96 7.33
N GLY A 55 -9.16 -9.54 6.23
CA GLY A 55 -9.46 -10.39 5.08
C GLY A 55 -8.58 -10.19 3.84
N ASP A 56 -9.07 -10.75 2.73
CA ASP A 56 -8.39 -10.82 1.42
C ASP A 56 -7.88 -9.47 0.87
N ALA A 57 -8.52 -8.35 1.24
CA ALA A 57 -8.13 -7.03 0.78
C ALA A 57 -6.71 -6.66 1.25
N PHE A 58 -6.38 -7.01 2.50
CA PHE A 58 -5.06 -6.78 3.08
C PHE A 58 -4.03 -7.73 2.49
N LEU A 59 -4.37 -9.03 2.36
CA LEU A 59 -3.48 -10.04 1.79
C LEU A 59 -3.06 -9.68 0.37
N ARG A 60 -3.99 -9.26 -0.49
CA ARG A 60 -3.67 -8.82 -1.86
C ARG A 60 -2.77 -7.58 -1.92
N ARG A 61 -2.80 -6.74 -0.87
CA ARG A 61 -1.96 -5.54 -0.76
C ARG A 61 -0.60 -5.82 -0.12
N ALA A 62 -0.46 -6.94 0.57
CA ALA A 62 0.76 -7.35 1.27
C ALA A 62 1.69 -8.24 0.42
N VAL A 63 1.21 -8.74 -0.72
CA VAL A 63 1.98 -9.65 -1.59
C VAL A 63 2.21 -9.07 -2.98
N GLU A 64 3.25 -9.59 -3.64
CA GLU A 64 3.56 -9.38 -5.04
C GLU A 64 3.50 -10.70 -5.80
N VAL A 65 3.00 -10.65 -7.04
CA VAL A 65 2.95 -11.83 -7.90
C VAL A 65 4.24 -11.92 -8.71
N LYS A 66 5.11 -12.85 -8.34
CA LYS A 66 6.27 -13.22 -9.15
C LYS A 66 5.94 -14.40 -10.05
N ASN A 67 5.60 -14.11 -11.31
CA ASN A 67 5.35 -15.15 -12.31
C ASN A 67 6.68 -15.75 -12.79
N VAL A 68 6.84 -17.07 -12.62
CA VAL A 68 8.02 -17.82 -13.05
C VAL A 68 7.59 -18.86 -14.07
N TRP A 69 8.11 -18.76 -15.28
CA TRP A 69 7.83 -19.70 -16.36
C TRP A 69 8.88 -20.79 -16.36
N VAL A 70 8.44 -22.04 -16.19
CA VAL A 70 9.31 -23.21 -16.18
C VAL A 70 8.98 -24.05 -17.41
N PRO A 71 9.98 -24.60 -18.13
CA PRO A 71 9.71 -25.55 -19.20
C PRO A 71 8.86 -26.70 -18.66
N TYR A 72 7.73 -26.95 -19.33
CA TYR A 72 6.88 -28.10 -19.07
C TYR A 72 6.85 -28.91 -20.37
N GLY A 73 7.48 -30.09 -20.36
CA GLY A 73 7.49 -31.00 -21.50
C GLY A 73 6.32 -31.97 -21.43
N ASP A 74 5.82 -32.41 -22.59
CA ASP A 74 5.09 -33.68 -22.71
C ASP A 74 5.99 -34.87 -22.35
#